data_AF-A0A937IS74-F1
#
_entry.id   AF-A0A937IS74-F1
#
_cell.length_a   1.000
_cell.length_b   1.000
_cell.length_c   1.000
_cell.angle_alpha   90.00
_cell.angle_beta   90.00
_cell.angle_gamma   90.00
#
_symmetry.space_group_name_H-M   'P 1'
#
loop_
_entity.id
_entity.type
_entity.pdbx_description
1 polymer ?
#
loop_
_entity_poly.entity_id
_entity_poly.type
_entity_poly.pdbx_seq_one_letter_code
_entity_poly.pdbx_strand_id
1 'polypeptide(L)'
;MSYDDNNPEHRKEVEEYLTRPANKPIAAEIEKFAPIDNSKTLKPIVSEKHLKDTLDKFEDTRDFNDKRGKRFINKTTTAVENPNNPRAVAFNPTTQLFTNEKRDIAFKSYNEADAWNKSIGAKTNSKPYPTQATPEQVGKLAERLERNAQMTGGKGPFTKIADNLGKPKPIIKKKKSYKIEPVQINFSPMPPMPYEPIAPDPYALELERRVRENIRKTEDEKRLNNSSGLAGLIGGFKQ
;
A
#
# COMPACT_ATOMS: atom_id res chain seq x y z
N MET A 1 40.62 -37.25 -25.72
CA MET A 1 41.44 -36.89 -26.89
C MET A 1 42.87 -36.69 -26.41
N SER A 2 43.80 -37.53 -26.84
CA SER A 2 45.24 -37.35 -26.60
C SER A 2 45.82 -36.50 -27.74
N TYR A 3 46.61 -35.49 -27.40
CA TYR A 3 47.37 -34.68 -28.37
C TYR A 3 48.55 -35.50 -28.88
N ASP A 4 48.76 -35.50 -30.20
CA ASP A 4 49.91 -36.14 -30.85
C ASP A 4 50.83 -35.05 -31.42
N ASP A 5 51.91 -34.78 -30.69
CA ASP A 5 52.89 -33.73 -30.98
C ASP A 5 53.72 -33.97 -32.26
N ASN A 6 53.56 -35.14 -32.89
CA ASN A 6 54.25 -35.48 -34.14
C ASN A 6 53.37 -35.32 -35.38
N ASN A 7 52.13 -34.83 -35.25
CA ASN A 7 51.30 -34.50 -36.39
C ASN A 7 51.80 -33.19 -37.06
N PRO A 8 52.29 -33.24 -38.31
CA PRO A 8 52.89 -32.09 -38.99
C PRO A 8 51.94 -30.91 -39.20
N GLU A 9 50.62 -31.14 -39.21
CA GLU A 9 49.63 -30.06 -39.34
C GLU A 9 49.57 -29.18 -38.10
N HIS A 10 49.68 -29.77 -36.89
CA HIS A 10 49.69 -28.99 -35.65
C HIS A 10 50.97 -28.17 -35.49
N ARG A 11 52.09 -28.63 -36.04
CA ARG A 11 53.35 -27.86 -36.03
C ARG A 11 53.25 -26.60 -36.90
N LYS A 12 52.61 -26.71 -38.08
CA LYS A 12 52.40 -25.56 -38.97
C LYS A 12 51.48 -24.51 -38.36
N GLU A 13 50.40 -24.92 -37.71
CA GLU A 13 49.46 -24.00 -37.05
C GLU A 13 50.16 -23.18 -35.95
N VAL A 14 51.04 -23.81 -35.17
CA VAL A 14 51.80 -23.15 -34.10
C VAL A 14 52.84 -22.19 -34.68
N GLU A 15 53.57 -22.58 -35.72
CA GLU A 15 54.53 -21.70 -36.39
C GLU A 15 53.86 -20.47 -37.02
N GLU A 16 52.67 -20.64 -37.64
CA GLU A 16 51.91 -19.51 -38.20
C GLU A 16 51.45 -18.53 -37.11
N TYR A 17 51.05 -19.02 -35.93
CA TYR A 17 50.68 -18.17 -34.80
C TYR A 17 51.88 -17.39 -34.24
N LEU A 18 53.05 -18.02 -34.14
CA LEU A 18 54.25 -17.39 -33.59
C LEU A 18 54.87 -16.35 -34.54
N THR A 19 54.60 -16.45 -35.84
CA THR A 19 55.22 -15.59 -36.86
C THR A 19 54.30 -14.49 -37.40
N ARG A 20 53.07 -14.37 -36.90
CA ARG A 20 52.15 -13.30 -37.32
C ARG A 20 52.65 -11.92 -36.89
N PRO A 21 52.75 -10.93 -37.82
CA PRO A 21 53.14 -9.57 -37.46
C PRO A 21 52.04 -8.92 -36.61
N ALA A 22 52.44 -8.28 -35.50
CA ALA A 22 51.52 -7.63 -34.57
C ALA A 22 50.67 -6.56 -35.26
N ASN A 23 49.35 -6.74 -35.28
CA ASN A 23 48.41 -5.82 -35.88
C ASN A 23 48.40 -4.48 -35.12
N LYS A 24 48.40 -3.37 -35.88
CA LYS A 24 48.49 -1.97 -35.40
C LYS A 24 47.43 -1.65 -34.33
N PRO A 25 47.73 -0.78 -33.34
CA PRO A 25 46.87 -0.58 -32.19
C PRO A 25 45.53 0.08 -32.55
N ILE A 26 44.47 -0.50 -31.99
CA ILE A 26 43.02 -0.20 -32.07
C ILE A 26 42.65 1.27 -31.72
N ALA A 27 43.62 2.10 -31.32
CA ALA A 27 43.40 3.47 -30.88
C ALA A 27 42.86 4.42 -31.98
N ALA A 28 43.13 4.16 -33.26
CA ALA A 28 42.75 5.08 -34.35
C ALA A 28 41.28 4.93 -34.83
N GLU A 29 40.55 3.89 -34.40
CA GLU A 29 39.18 3.62 -34.86
C GLU A 29 38.10 3.99 -33.83
N ILE A 30 38.49 4.21 -32.57
CA ILE A 30 37.57 4.55 -31.46
C ILE A 30 37.15 6.03 -31.48
N GLU A 31 37.96 6.94 -32.02
CA GLU A 31 37.61 8.38 -32.09
C GLU A 31 36.40 8.68 -32.99
N LYS A 32 36.00 7.75 -33.88
CA LYS A 32 34.82 7.91 -34.75
C LYS A 32 33.49 7.59 -34.05
N PHE A 33 33.53 6.99 -32.85
CA PHE A 33 32.35 6.61 -32.06
C PHE A 33 32.27 7.32 -30.70
N ALA A 34 33.06 8.36 -30.47
CA ALA A 34 32.94 9.16 -29.26
C ALA A 34 31.53 9.81 -29.20
N PRO A 35 30.80 9.71 -28.07
CA PRO A 35 29.50 10.35 -27.93
C PRO A 35 29.62 11.86 -28.16
N ILE A 36 28.79 12.41 -29.04
CA ILE A 36 28.70 13.86 -29.25
C ILE A 36 28.14 14.47 -27.96
N ASP A 37 28.99 15.17 -27.22
CA ASP A 37 28.63 15.82 -25.97
C ASP A 37 27.82 17.10 -26.25
N ASN A 38 26.52 16.94 -26.50
CA ASN A 38 25.58 18.03 -26.84
C ASN A 38 25.23 18.94 -25.65
N SER A 39 25.91 18.79 -24.51
CA SER A 39 25.64 19.50 -23.25
C SER A 39 25.85 21.03 -23.36
N LYS A 40 26.64 21.50 -24.33
CA LYS A 40 26.92 22.93 -24.54
C LYS A 40 25.91 23.66 -25.44
N THR A 41 25.11 22.95 -26.24
CA THR A 41 24.22 23.56 -27.24
C THR A 41 22.74 23.51 -26.88
N LEU A 42 22.35 22.72 -25.88
CA LEU A 42 20.97 22.62 -25.41
C LEU A 42 20.74 23.52 -24.19
N LYS A 43 19.91 24.55 -24.36
CA LYS A 43 19.41 25.33 -23.22
C LYS A 43 18.52 24.42 -22.35
N PRO A 44 18.72 24.37 -21.03
CA PRO A 44 17.88 23.54 -20.16
C PRO A 44 16.43 24.03 -20.23
N ILE A 45 15.50 23.09 -20.42
CA ILE A 45 14.04 23.34 -20.54
C ILE A 45 13.49 23.97 -19.25
N VAL A 46 14.15 23.73 -18.12
CA VAL A 46 13.78 24.19 -16.79
C VAL A 46 14.99 24.87 -16.16
N SER A 47 14.77 26.03 -15.51
CA SER A 47 15.86 26.73 -14.84
C SER A 47 16.40 25.90 -13.66
N GLU A 48 17.71 25.93 -13.45
CA GLU A 48 18.35 25.27 -12.30
C GLU A 48 17.71 25.69 -10.97
N LYS A 49 17.26 26.95 -10.89
CA LYS A 49 16.50 27.47 -9.75
C LYS A 49 15.19 26.70 -9.51
N HIS A 50 14.43 26.41 -10.57
CA HIS A 50 13.17 25.69 -10.43
C HIS A 50 13.38 24.23 -10.00
N LEU A 51 14.46 23.58 -10.47
CA LEU A 51 14.85 22.25 -10.01
C LEU A 51 15.21 22.27 -8.51
N LYS A 52 15.97 23.28 -8.08
CA LYS A 52 16.36 23.46 -6.68
C LYS A 52 15.17 23.75 -5.77
N ASP A 53 14.26 24.62 -6.20
CA ASP A 53 13.03 24.94 -5.46
C ASP A 53 12.10 23.71 -5.35
N THR A 54 12.03 22.86 -6.38
CA THR A 54 11.29 21.59 -6.28
C THR A 54 11.99 20.59 -5.36
N LEU A 55 13.32 20.53 -5.40
CA LEU A 55 14.08 19.62 -4.57
C LEU A 55 13.93 20.02 -3.09
N ASP A 56 14.09 21.29 -2.72
CA ASP A 56 13.84 21.81 -1.37
C ASP A 56 12.39 21.57 -0.89
N LYS A 57 11.43 21.50 -1.83
CA LYS A 57 10.01 21.26 -1.50
C LYS A 57 9.74 19.79 -1.14
N PHE A 58 10.58 18.87 -1.61
CA PHE A 58 10.41 17.42 -1.42
C PHE A 58 11.50 16.79 -0.54
N GLU A 59 12.66 17.43 -0.39
CA GLU A 59 13.67 17.09 0.59
C GLU A 59 13.18 17.55 1.96
N ASP A 60 12.61 16.59 2.69
CA ASP A 60 12.17 16.75 4.07
C ASP A 60 13.40 16.86 5.01
N THR A 61 14.14 17.95 4.91
CA THR A 61 15.28 18.28 5.80
C THR A 61 14.82 18.88 7.13
N ARG A 62 13.57 18.64 7.54
CA ARG A 62 13.00 19.19 8.76
C ARG A 62 13.72 18.63 9.98
N ASP A 63 14.44 19.49 10.67
CA ASP A 63 14.98 19.25 11.99
C ASP A 63 13.84 19.06 12.99
N PHE A 64 13.91 17.98 13.78
CA PHE A 64 12.93 17.64 14.82
C PHE A 64 12.72 18.74 15.89
N ASN A 65 13.51 19.81 15.85
CA ASN A 65 13.47 20.94 16.77
C ASN A 65 12.77 22.19 16.23
N ASP A 66 12.31 22.20 14.98
CA ASP A 66 11.73 23.40 14.41
C ASP A 66 10.34 23.67 15.02
N LYS A 67 10.20 24.79 15.75
CA LYS A 67 8.98 25.15 16.50
C LYS A 67 7.79 25.48 15.59
N ARG A 68 8.01 25.61 14.28
CA ARG A 68 6.98 25.77 13.23
C ARG A 68 6.37 24.42 12.81
N GLY A 69 7.07 23.32 13.12
CA GLY A 69 6.67 21.94 12.90
C GLY A 69 5.80 21.35 14.01
N LYS A 70 5.24 22.17 14.92
CA LYS A 70 4.08 21.75 15.71
C LYS A 70 2.89 21.61 14.77
N ARG A 71 2.89 20.54 13.97
CA ARG A 71 1.66 19.94 13.48
C ARG A 71 0.72 19.96 14.67
N PHE A 72 -0.47 20.52 14.49
CA PHE A 72 -1.58 20.24 15.38
C PHE A 72 -1.75 18.72 15.32
N ILE A 73 -1.05 18.02 16.21
CA ILE A 73 -1.36 16.65 16.53
C ILE A 73 -2.76 16.83 17.12
N ASN A 74 -3.78 16.50 16.33
CA ASN A 74 -5.10 16.30 16.87
C ASN A 74 -4.87 15.44 18.11
N LYS A 75 -5.17 15.96 19.31
CA LYS A 75 -4.92 15.32 20.61
C LYS A 75 -5.70 14.00 20.78
N THR A 76 -6.13 13.36 19.70
CA THR A 76 -6.98 12.18 19.64
C THR A 76 -6.28 10.93 19.09
N THR A 77 -5.00 10.97 18.68
CA THR A 77 -4.29 9.77 18.20
C THR A 77 -3.25 9.19 19.16
N THR A 78 -3.31 9.53 20.46
CA THR A 78 -2.63 8.74 21.51
C THR A 78 -3.67 8.02 22.35
N ALA A 79 -4.15 6.91 21.81
CA ALA A 79 -4.71 5.82 22.60
C ALA A 79 -4.19 4.50 22.00
N VAL A 80 -2.87 4.32 22.06
CA VAL A 80 -2.35 3.00 22.46
C VAL A 80 -3.10 2.68 23.73
N GLU A 81 -3.80 1.54 23.75
CA GLU A 81 -4.59 1.02 24.87
C GLU A 81 -3.99 1.53 26.18
N ASN A 82 -4.56 2.59 26.76
CA ASN A 82 -3.97 3.20 27.95
C ASN A 82 -4.50 2.35 29.11
N PRO A 83 -3.70 1.44 29.71
CA PRO A 83 -4.16 0.60 30.79
C PRO A 83 -4.55 1.43 32.03
N ASN A 84 -4.18 2.71 32.06
CA ASN A 84 -4.53 3.66 33.10
C ASN A 84 -5.72 4.56 32.69
N ASN A 85 -6.54 4.15 31.72
CA ASN A 85 -7.78 4.88 31.40
C ASN A 85 -8.74 4.72 32.58
N PRO A 86 -9.19 5.82 33.20
CA PRO A 86 -10.12 5.72 34.34
C PRO A 86 -11.53 5.29 33.91
N ARG A 87 -11.80 5.21 32.59
CA ARG A 87 -13.03 4.70 32.00
C ARG A 87 -12.95 3.18 31.89
N ALA A 88 -13.99 2.50 32.35
CA ALA A 88 -14.08 1.05 32.25
C ALA A 88 -14.29 0.54 30.81
N VAL A 89 -14.87 1.37 29.94
CA VAL A 89 -14.95 1.13 28.49
C VAL A 89 -14.32 2.29 27.73
N ALA A 90 -13.32 1.97 26.90
CA ALA A 90 -12.49 2.94 26.20
C ALA A 90 -12.44 2.65 24.69
N PHE A 91 -12.17 3.67 23.87
CA PHE A 91 -12.06 3.48 22.43
C PHE A 91 -10.87 2.60 22.08
N ASN A 92 -11.12 1.52 21.32
CA ASN A 92 -10.10 0.65 20.79
C ASN A 92 -9.90 0.95 19.29
N PRO A 93 -8.69 1.36 18.85
CA PRO A 93 -8.45 1.72 17.44
C PRO A 93 -8.48 0.51 16.49
N THR A 94 -8.19 -0.69 16.98
CA THR A 94 -8.19 -1.92 16.17
C THR A 94 -9.60 -2.37 15.84
N THR A 95 -10.52 -2.32 16.81
CA THR A 95 -11.92 -2.72 16.61
C THR A 95 -12.81 -1.55 16.18
N GLN A 96 -12.34 -0.30 16.35
CA GLN A 96 -13.11 0.94 16.18
C GLN A 96 -14.35 1.02 17.09
N LEU A 97 -14.38 0.21 18.16
CA LEU A 97 -15.45 0.16 19.14
C LEU A 97 -14.94 0.65 20.49
N PHE A 98 -15.85 1.11 21.33
CA PHE A 98 -15.56 1.37 22.73
C PHE A 98 -15.67 0.05 23.49
N THR A 99 -14.56 -0.52 23.95
CA THR A 99 -14.52 -1.82 24.63
C THR A 99 -13.85 -1.75 25.99
N ASN A 100 -14.15 -2.72 26.86
CA ASN A 100 -13.36 -2.98 28.07
C ASN A 100 -12.10 -3.83 27.74
N GLU A 101 -11.20 -4.00 28.70
CA GLU A 101 -9.97 -4.81 28.52
C GLU A 101 -10.27 -6.26 28.10
N LYS A 102 -11.31 -6.86 28.68
CA LYS A 102 -11.75 -8.23 28.37
C LYS A 102 -12.53 -8.36 27.06
N ARG A 103 -12.93 -7.25 26.44
CA ARG A 103 -13.77 -7.16 25.23
C ARG A 103 -15.16 -7.82 25.34
N ASP A 104 -15.68 -7.96 26.56
CA ASP A 104 -17.01 -8.51 26.83
C ASP A 104 -18.13 -7.47 26.60
N ILE A 105 -17.80 -6.19 26.74
CA ILE A 105 -18.74 -5.07 26.59
C ILE A 105 -18.21 -4.16 25.51
N ALA A 106 -19.04 -3.87 24.51
CA ALA A 106 -18.68 -3.03 23.37
C ALA A 106 -19.81 -2.08 22.98
N PHE A 107 -19.46 -0.82 22.69
CA PHE A 107 -20.38 0.18 22.15
C PHE A 107 -19.85 0.74 20.83
N LYS A 108 -20.77 1.09 19.93
CA LYS A 108 -20.44 1.72 18.64
C LYS A 108 -20.26 3.23 18.79
N SER A 109 -21.05 3.87 19.66
CA SER A 109 -21.06 5.31 19.82
C SER A 109 -20.37 5.76 21.11
N TYR A 110 -19.76 6.96 21.06
CA TYR A 110 -19.15 7.58 22.24
C TYR A 110 -20.19 7.85 23.33
N ASN A 111 -21.40 8.26 22.94
CA ASN A 111 -22.44 8.67 23.88
C ASN A 111 -22.95 7.48 24.71
N GLU A 112 -23.14 6.31 24.09
CA GLU A 112 -23.50 5.08 24.81
C GLU A 112 -22.38 4.64 25.76
N ALA A 113 -21.14 4.66 25.28
CA ALA A 113 -19.98 4.32 26.09
C ALA A 113 -19.81 5.26 27.29
N ASP A 114 -20.01 6.57 27.09
CA ASP A 114 -19.91 7.57 28.15
C ASP A 114 -21.08 7.47 29.15
N ALA A 115 -22.30 7.18 28.68
CA ALA A 115 -23.46 6.92 29.53
C ALA A 115 -23.27 5.67 30.39
N TRP A 116 -22.75 4.59 29.82
CA TRP A 116 -22.44 3.37 30.56
C TRP A 116 -21.33 3.59 31.58
N ASN A 117 -20.23 4.25 31.19
CA ASN A 117 -19.16 4.61 32.12
C ASN A 117 -19.67 5.48 33.29
N LYS A 118 -20.61 6.41 33.02
CA LYS A 118 -21.27 7.20 34.07
C LYS A 118 -22.18 6.37 34.97
N SER A 119 -22.94 5.42 34.43
CA SER A 119 -23.89 4.61 35.21
C SER A 119 -23.20 3.68 36.20
N ILE A 120 -22.01 3.19 35.88
CA ILE A 120 -21.19 2.35 36.77
C ILE A 120 -20.28 3.17 37.69
N GLY A 121 -20.35 4.51 37.64
CA GLY A 121 -19.52 5.41 38.45
C GLY A 121 -18.03 5.39 38.09
N ALA A 122 -17.66 4.98 36.87
CA ALA A 122 -16.27 5.03 36.43
C ALA A 122 -15.82 6.50 36.40
N LYS A 123 -14.65 6.78 36.98
CA LYS A 123 -14.11 8.13 37.03
C LYS A 123 -13.83 8.58 35.60
N THR A 124 -14.54 9.57 35.09
CA THR A 124 -14.14 10.21 33.84
C THR A 124 -13.07 11.25 34.22
N ASN A 125 -11.80 11.04 33.86
CA ASN A 125 -10.74 12.05 34.09
C ASN A 125 -11.00 13.36 33.33
N SER A 126 -12.03 13.42 32.50
CA SER A 126 -12.58 14.69 32.04
C SER A 126 -13.33 15.33 33.20
N LYS A 127 -12.66 16.23 33.93
CA LYS A 127 -13.37 17.36 34.53
C LYS A 127 -14.37 17.86 33.48
N PRO A 128 -15.67 17.98 33.78
CA PRO A 128 -16.65 18.43 32.80
C PRO A 128 -16.10 19.71 32.18
N TYR A 129 -15.93 19.73 30.85
CA TYR A 129 -15.59 20.96 30.18
C TYR A 129 -16.67 21.97 30.58
N PRO A 130 -16.29 23.16 31.08
CA PRO A 130 -17.27 24.11 31.56
C PRO A 130 -18.21 24.41 30.39
N THR A 131 -19.50 24.18 30.61
CA THR A 131 -20.56 24.34 29.59
C THR A 131 -20.66 25.79 29.14
N GLN A 132 -20.17 26.70 29.98
CA GLN A 132 -20.11 28.14 29.75
C GLN A 132 -18.65 28.60 29.77
N ALA A 133 -18.30 29.48 28.85
CA ALA A 133 -17.00 30.14 28.87
C ALA A 133 -16.93 31.11 30.07
N THR A 134 -15.78 31.13 30.74
CA THR A 134 -15.52 32.14 31.78
C THR A 134 -15.39 33.54 31.14
N PRO A 135 -15.75 34.62 31.85
CA PRO A 135 -15.61 35.98 31.34
C PRO A 135 -14.19 36.30 30.85
N GLU A 136 -13.15 35.78 31.53
CA GLU A 136 -11.77 35.93 31.08
C GLU A 136 -11.48 35.26 29.73
N GLN A 137 -12.07 34.08 29.49
CA GLN A 137 -11.91 33.38 28.20
C GLN A 137 -12.58 34.16 27.08
N VAL A 138 -13.75 34.74 27.35
CA VAL A 138 -14.46 35.61 26.39
C VAL A 138 -13.66 36.89 26.14
N GLY A 139 -13.12 37.52 27.18
CA GLY A 139 -12.26 38.70 27.05
C GLY A 139 -10.99 38.43 26.23
N LYS A 140 -10.28 37.33 26.51
CA LYS A 140 -9.10 36.91 25.72
C LYS A 140 -9.46 36.63 24.25
N LEU A 141 -10.66 36.10 23.99
CA LEU A 141 -11.13 35.89 22.62
C LEU A 141 -11.42 37.22 21.93
N ALA A 142 -12.12 38.15 22.60
CA ALA A 142 -12.42 39.48 22.07
C ALA A 142 -11.13 40.26 21.73
N GLU A 143 -10.13 40.24 22.60
CA GLU A 143 -8.83 40.89 22.35
C GLU A 143 -8.13 40.28 21.12
N ARG A 144 -8.19 38.95 20.95
CA ARG A 144 -7.61 38.28 19.78
C ARG A 144 -8.35 38.63 18.49
N LEU A 145 -9.68 38.73 18.54
CA LEU A 145 -10.49 39.12 17.39
C LEU A 145 -10.22 40.57 16.99
N GLU A 146 -10.13 41.48 17.96
CA GLU A 146 -9.79 42.89 17.73
C GLU A 146 -8.38 43.04 17.15
N ARG A 147 -7.38 42.37 17.73
CA ARG A 147 -6.01 42.34 17.18
C ARG A 147 -5.99 41.80 15.75
N ASN A 148 -6.76 40.75 15.45
CA ASN A 148 -6.86 40.21 14.10
C ASN A 148 -7.52 41.22 13.14
N ALA A 149 -8.59 41.90 13.57
CA ALA A 149 -9.24 42.95 12.80
C ALA A 149 -8.28 44.10 12.47
N GLN A 150 -7.48 44.58 13.44
CA GLN A 150 -6.48 45.62 13.21
C GLN A 150 -5.42 45.19 12.17
N MET A 151 -4.91 43.97 12.28
CA MET A 151 -3.91 43.43 11.34
C MET A 151 -4.47 43.18 9.93
N THR A 152 -5.76 42.89 9.82
CA THR A 152 -6.44 42.60 8.54
C THR A 152 -7.18 43.81 7.96
N GLY A 153 -7.10 44.98 8.62
CA GLY A 153 -7.77 46.21 8.19
C GLY A 153 -9.30 46.14 8.27
N GLY A 154 -9.84 45.42 9.26
CA GLY A 154 -11.27 45.23 9.49
C GLY A 154 -11.96 44.27 8.52
N LYS A 155 -11.24 43.74 7.52
CA LYS A 155 -11.77 42.82 6.53
C LYS A 155 -11.46 41.38 6.96
N GLY A 156 -12.47 40.73 7.52
CA GLY A 156 -12.37 39.32 7.92
C GLY A 156 -11.98 38.39 6.76
N PRO A 157 -11.54 37.16 7.05
CA PRO A 157 -11.01 36.22 6.04
C PRO A 157 -12.02 35.87 4.92
N PHE A 158 -13.31 36.14 5.12
CA PHE A 158 -14.39 35.82 4.19
C PHE A 158 -14.67 36.91 3.14
N THR A 159 -14.13 38.13 3.29
CA THR A 159 -14.44 39.22 2.33
C THR A 159 -13.86 38.92 0.95
N LYS A 160 -12.69 38.30 0.87
CA LYS A 160 -12.08 37.90 -0.42
C LYS A 160 -12.92 36.89 -1.18
N ILE A 161 -13.70 36.05 -0.48
CA ILE A 161 -14.58 35.08 -1.14
C ILE A 161 -15.83 35.80 -1.64
N ALA A 162 -16.44 36.66 -0.81
CA ALA A 162 -17.58 37.49 -1.21
C ALA A 162 -17.25 38.38 -2.43
N ASP A 163 -16.08 39.02 -2.44
CA ASP A 163 -15.63 39.90 -3.52
C ASP A 163 -15.36 39.16 -4.85
N ASN A 164 -15.22 37.83 -4.81
CA ASN A 164 -14.97 36.99 -5.98
C ASN A 164 -16.14 36.05 -6.31
N LEU A 165 -17.20 36.04 -5.50
CA LEU A 165 -18.41 35.28 -5.74
C LEU A 165 -19.19 35.96 -6.88
N GLY A 166 -19.29 35.30 -8.03
CA GLY A 166 -20.00 35.82 -9.21
C GLY A 166 -19.13 36.47 -10.29
N LYS A 167 -17.81 36.60 -10.08
CA LYS A 167 -16.90 37.03 -11.17
C LYS A 167 -16.64 35.85 -12.12
N PRO A 168 -16.84 36.00 -13.44
CA PRO A 168 -16.52 34.93 -14.39
C PRO A 168 -15.03 34.64 -14.35
N LYS A 169 -14.66 33.36 -14.14
CA LYS A 169 -13.26 32.92 -14.16
C LYS A 169 -12.65 33.25 -15.53
N PRO A 170 -11.38 33.68 -15.60
CA PRO A 170 -10.72 33.92 -16.87
C PRO A 170 -10.71 32.63 -17.71
N ILE A 171 -11.30 32.68 -18.91
CA ILE A 171 -11.38 31.53 -19.82
C ILE A 171 -9.99 31.30 -20.41
N ILE A 172 -9.24 30.36 -19.82
CA ILE A 172 -7.96 29.91 -20.35
C ILE A 172 -8.25 29.00 -21.55
N LYS A 173 -8.10 29.52 -22.77
CA LYS A 173 -8.25 28.74 -24.01
C LYS A 173 -7.17 27.65 -24.05
N LYS A 174 -7.55 26.39 -23.80
CA LYS A 174 -6.65 25.24 -23.89
C LYS A 174 -6.25 24.99 -25.36
N LYS A 175 -4.96 24.76 -25.62
CA LYS A 175 -4.45 24.38 -26.95
C LYS A 175 -4.96 22.98 -27.32
N LYS A 176 -5.33 22.76 -28.59
CA LYS A 176 -5.85 21.47 -29.09
C LYS A 176 -4.74 20.40 -29.05
N SER A 177 -5.08 19.20 -28.58
CA SER A 177 -4.18 18.04 -28.58
C SER A 177 -4.01 17.48 -30.00
N TYR A 178 -2.79 17.10 -30.37
CA TYR A 178 -2.50 16.39 -31.63
C TYR A 178 -3.05 14.95 -31.55
N LYS A 179 -3.61 14.45 -32.66
CA LYS A 179 -4.07 13.06 -32.77
C LYS A 179 -2.86 12.16 -33.05
N ILE A 180 -2.76 11.06 -32.31
CA ILE A 180 -1.74 10.01 -32.49
C ILE A 180 -2.46 8.80 -33.07
N GLU A 181 -1.95 8.24 -34.16
CA GLU A 181 -2.51 7.02 -34.76
C GLU A 181 -2.01 5.77 -34.01
N PRO A 182 -2.85 4.72 -33.86
CA PRO A 182 -2.48 3.53 -33.10
C PRO A 182 -1.44 2.68 -33.83
N VAL A 183 -0.43 2.24 -33.08
CA VAL A 183 0.62 1.31 -33.54
C VAL A 183 0.02 -0.10 -33.69
N GLN A 184 0.18 -0.72 -34.85
CA GLN A 184 -0.27 -2.09 -35.09
C GLN A 184 0.73 -3.07 -34.46
N ILE A 185 0.24 -3.98 -33.60
CA ILE A 185 1.05 -4.99 -32.91
C ILE A 185 0.70 -6.36 -33.49
N ASN A 186 1.72 -7.12 -33.93
CA ASN A 186 1.55 -8.47 -34.45
C ASN A 186 1.64 -9.51 -33.32
N PHE A 187 0.57 -10.27 -33.11
CA PHE A 187 0.50 -11.33 -32.11
C PHE A 187 0.67 -12.70 -32.79
N SER A 188 1.92 -13.17 -32.95
CA SER A 188 2.14 -14.57 -33.33
C SER A 188 1.95 -15.49 -32.10
N PRO A 189 1.20 -16.59 -32.23
CA PRO A 189 0.97 -17.53 -31.14
C PRO A 189 2.26 -18.29 -30.80
N MET A 190 2.54 -18.42 -29.50
CA MET A 190 3.68 -19.17 -29.00
C MET A 190 3.50 -20.67 -29.26
N PRO A 191 4.56 -21.42 -29.61
CA PRO A 191 4.46 -22.86 -29.83
C PRO A 191 4.03 -23.61 -28.56
N PRO A 192 3.26 -24.71 -28.70
CA PRO A 192 2.79 -25.50 -27.57
C PRO A 192 3.96 -26.19 -26.86
N MET A 193 4.05 -26.00 -25.55
CA MET A 193 5.02 -26.67 -24.69
C MET A 193 4.61 -28.14 -24.47
N PRO A 194 5.56 -29.09 -24.46
CA PRO A 194 5.26 -30.48 -24.13
C PRO A 194 4.83 -30.59 -22.66
N TYR A 195 3.68 -31.24 -22.42
CA TYR A 195 3.17 -31.53 -21.08
C TYR A 195 3.63 -32.92 -20.63
N GLU A 196 4.35 -32.99 -19.52
CA GLU A 196 4.66 -34.26 -18.85
C GLU A 196 3.59 -34.57 -17.80
N PRO A 197 3.01 -35.78 -17.78
CA PRO A 197 2.02 -36.15 -16.77
C PRO A 197 2.68 -36.25 -15.40
N ILE A 198 2.14 -35.50 -14.43
CA ILE A 198 2.59 -35.51 -13.04
C ILE A 198 2.24 -36.87 -12.43
N ALA A 199 3.24 -37.58 -11.89
CA ALA A 199 3.02 -38.83 -11.17
C ALA A 199 2.19 -38.58 -9.89
N PRO A 200 1.18 -39.41 -9.59
CA PRO A 200 0.35 -39.23 -8.41
C PRO A 200 1.17 -39.45 -7.13
N ASP A 201 1.04 -38.52 -6.18
CA ASP A 201 1.69 -38.58 -4.87
C ASP A 201 1.23 -39.85 -4.12
N PRO A 202 2.14 -40.71 -3.61
CA PRO A 202 1.78 -41.90 -2.85
C PRO A 202 0.89 -41.58 -1.65
N TYR A 203 1.07 -40.43 -1.00
CA TYR A 203 0.24 -40.03 0.14
C TYR A 203 -1.21 -39.77 -0.27
N ALA A 204 -1.43 -39.16 -1.43
CA ALA A 204 -2.76 -38.91 -1.96
C ALA A 204 -3.50 -40.23 -2.27
N LEU A 205 -2.80 -41.24 -2.82
CA LEU A 205 -3.37 -42.55 -3.10
C LEU A 205 -3.82 -43.29 -1.84
N GLU A 206 -3.05 -43.19 -0.75
CA GLU A 206 -3.42 -43.79 0.53
C GLU A 206 -4.66 -43.12 1.14
N LEU A 207 -4.72 -41.79 1.07
CA LEU A 207 -5.85 -41.03 1.59
C LEU A 207 -7.13 -41.38 0.83
N GLU A 208 -7.07 -41.48 -0.49
CA GLU A 208 -8.21 -41.93 -1.30
C GLU A 208 -8.68 -43.33 -0.93
N ARG A 209 -7.76 -44.27 -0.69
CA ARG A 209 -8.12 -45.64 -0.25
C ARG A 209 -8.88 -45.61 1.07
N ARG A 210 -8.40 -44.86 2.06
CA ARG A 210 -9.08 -44.72 3.37
C ARG A 210 -10.46 -44.11 3.24
N VAL A 211 -10.61 -43.08 2.42
CA VAL A 211 -11.93 -42.44 2.16
C VAL A 211 -12.90 -43.44 1.55
N ARG A 212 -12.47 -44.21 0.53
CA ARG A 212 -13.31 -45.24 -0.10
C ARG A 212 -13.69 -46.36 0.86
N GLU A 213 -12.77 -46.79 1.73
CA GLU A 213 -13.05 -47.79 2.76
C GLU A 213 -14.10 -47.29 3.77
N ASN A 214 -14.00 -46.04 4.21
CA ASN A 214 -14.98 -45.45 5.12
C ASN A 214 -16.37 -45.39 4.47
N ILE A 215 -16.46 -44.97 3.20
CA ILE A 215 -17.72 -44.95 2.46
C ILE A 215 -18.32 -46.36 2.40
N ARG A 216 -17.53 -47.38 2.03
CA ARG A 216 -17.99 -48.78 1.98
C ARG A 216 -18.53 -49.25 3.33
N LYS A 217 -17.81 -49.02 4.42
CA LYS A 217 -18.26 -49.40 5.77
C LYS A 217 -19.60 -48.74 6.12
N THR A 218 -19.75 -47.45 5.82
CA THR A 218 -21.02 -46.75 6.07
C THR A 218 -22.18 -47.27 5.23
N GLU A 219 -21.94 -47.67 3.99
CA GLU A 219 -22.97 -48.26 3.12
C GLU A 219 -23.38 -49.65 3.62
N ASP A 220 -22.42 -50.48 4.03
CA ASP A 220 -22.69 -51.82 4.54
C ASP A 220 -23.40 -51.78 5.89
N GLU A 221 -23.04 -50.84 6.78
CA GLU A 221 -23.77 -50.58 8.02
C GLU A 221 -25.21 -50.13 7.75
N LYS A 222 -25.44 -49.24 6.78
CA LYS A 222 -26.81 -48.86 6.37
C LYS A 222 -27.59 -50.04 5.83
N ARG A 223 -26.96 -50.89 5.00
CA ARG A 223 -27.60 -52.11 4.48
C ARG A 223 -27.97 -53.07 5.60
N LEU A 224 -27.06 -53.33 6.54
CA LEU A 224 -27.30 -54.19 7.69
C LEU A 224 -28.40 -53.63 8.60
N ASN A 225 -28.40 -52.32 8.88
CA ASN A 225 -29.47 -51.69 9.67
C ASN A 225 -30.83 -51.75 8.98
N ASN A 226 -30.86 -51.70 7.65
CA ASN A 226 -32.10 -51.83 6.88
C ASN A 226 -32.58 -53.28 6.77
N SER A 227 -31.66 -54.26 6.75
CA SER A 227 -31.99 -55.68 6.54
C SER A 227 -32.04 -56.52 7.82
N SER A 228 -31.55 -56.01 8.95
CA SER A 228 -31.52 -56.71 10.24
C SER A 228 -32.28 -55.95 11.33
N GLY A 229 -32.91 -56.70 12.25
CA GLY A 229 -33.70 -56.14 13.37
C GLY A 229 -35.11 -55.67 13.01
N LEU A 230 -35.74 -54.91 13.92
CA LEU A 230 -37.12 -54.39 13.80
C LEU A 230 -37.36 -53.56 12.52
N ALA A 231 -36.33 -52.87 12.00
CA ALA A 231 -36.43 -52.07 10.77
C ALA A 231 -36.65 -52.93 9.51
N GLY A 232 -35.98 -54.09 9.41
CA GLY A 232 -36.19 -55.06 8.32
C GLY A 232 -37.57 -55.72 8.38
N LEU A 233 -38.13 -55.90 9.58
CA LEU A 233 -39.48 -56.43 9.77
C LEU A 233 -40.59 -55.41 9.43
N ILE A 234 -40.36 -54.12 9.69
CA ILE A 234 -41.32 -53.04 9.36
C ILE A 234 -41.30 -52.70 7.86
N GLY A 235 -40.14 -52.80 7.19
CA GLY A 235 -40.01 -52.52 5.75
C GLY A 235 -40.63 -53.56 4.81
N GLY A 236 -40.94 -54.77 5.30
CA GLY A 236 -41.56 -55.86 4.52
C GLY A 236 -43.08 -55.75 4.35
N PHE A 237 -43.74 -54.80 5.03
CA PHE A 237 -45.19 -54.57 4.94
C PHE A 237 -45.49 -53.25 4.20
N LYS A 238 -45.23 -53.24 2.89
CA LYS A 238 -45.91 -52.35 1.94
C LYS A 238 -46.26 -53.15 0.68
N GLN A 239 -47.51 -53.60 0.61
CA GLN A 239 -48.21 -53.86 -0.65
C GLN A 239 -48.54 -52.53 -1.32
#